data_AF-A0A536FVX2-F1
#
_entry.id   AF-A0A536FVX2-F1
#
_cell.length_a   1.000
_cell.length_b   1.000
_cell.length_c   1.000
_cell.angle_alpha   90.00
_cell.angle_beta   90.00
_cell.angle_gamma   90.00
#
_symmetry.space_group_name_H-M   'P 1'
#
loop_
_entity.id
_entity.type
_entity.pdbx_description
1 polymer ?
#
loop_
_entity_poly.entity_id
_entity_poly.type
_entity_poly.pdbx_seq_one_letter_code
_entity_poly.pdbx_strand_id
1 'polypeptide(L)'
;MAGGRARVAVSILDADHSNMAYAIRRAEQEGADRFHIDVMDGHFVPNLTFGPKMIKGVRPRTELPLDAHLMISDPLQFIDEFLEAGCDSITFHVEVDPTQIEPALQAIRKAGRAAGLAVRPGTPLTALEPYRKLLDIVLVMTVEPGFGGQSFMKDVAAEKLLAAREYLSHKPVGAEVHVDGGVNRETAEFIGGLGVDILVVGSVLWIKGRDMGREIRLVRALADEGYQYRLNHGKPPIPRDAMVTFVQLPKALARRFMADIEQGGIPVIALRGTGQFNPDGVRDYDLLVPASAEALTTERHAADRARYLDEAARWREAYIAEHGVRPPDTQRPGMDGPTPPTPAERASRPAASG
;
A
#
# COMPACT_ATOMS: atom_id res chain seq x y z
N MET A 1 -13.92 2.59 12.27
CA MET A 1 -12.69 1.99 12.82
C MET A 1 -12.84 1.81 14.31
N ALA A 2 -12.53 0.63 14.83
CA ALA A 2 -12.59 0.35 16.27
C ALA A 2 -11.45 1.02 17.05
N GLY A 3 -10.27 1.18 16.42
CA GLY A 3 -9.08 1.77 17.06
C GLY A 3 -8.81 3.24 16.73
N GLY A 4 -9.70 3.90 15.98
CA GLY A 4 -9.53 5.30 15.54
C GLY A 4 -8.39 5.55 14.55
N ARG A 5 -7.65 4.50 14.14
CA ARG A 5 -6.56 4.58 13.18
C ARG A 5 -6.51 3.35 12.29
N ALA A 6 -6.28 3.58 11.01
CA ALA A 6 -6.07 2.56 10.00
C ALA A 6 -4.68 1.92 10.15
N ARG A 7 -4.60 0.62 9.87
CA ARG A 7 -3.36 -0.15 9.82
C ARG A 7 -3.17 -0.73 8.42
N VAL A 8 -1.91 -0.87 8.01
CA VAL A 8 -1.52 -1.42 6.72
C VAL A 8 -0.97 -2.82 6.95
N ALA A 9 -1.67 -3.80 6.40
CA ALA A 9 -1.21 -5.17 6.28
C ALA A 9 -0.50 -5.34 4.94
N VAL A 10 0.80 -5.61 4.96
CA VAL A 10 1.57 -5.79 3.72
C VAL A 10 1.35 -7.21 3.23
N SER A 11 0.66 -7.37 2.09
CA SER A 11 0.55 -8.68 1.42
C SER A 11 1.89 -9.04 0.82
N ILE A 12 2.39 -10.23 1.18
CA ILE A 12 3.66 -10.78 0.68
C ILE A 12 3.49 -11.59 -0.61
N LEU A 13 2.27 -11.65 -1.16
CA LEU A 13 1.98 -12.38 -2.40
C LEU A 13 2.91 -11.94 -3.54
N ASP A 14 3.08 -10.63 -3.73
CA ASP A 14 3.90 -10.02 -4.79
C ASP A 14 5.36 -9.74 -4.34
N ALA A 15 5.77 -10.22 -3.15
CA ALA A 15 7.13 -10.03 -2.66
C ALA A 15 8.15 -10.87 -3.45
N ASP A 16 9.44 -10.54 -3.33
CA ASP A 16 10.51 -11.39 -3.86
C ASP A 16 10.67 -12.65 -3.00
N HIS A 17 10.03 -13.75 -3.43
CA HIS A 17 10.05 -15.02 -2.70
C HIS A 17 11.44 -15.65 -2.62
N SER A 18 12.35 -15.31 -3.55
CA SER A 18 13.75 -15.79 -3.50
C SER A 18 14.53 -15.19 -2.32
N ASN A 19 14.07 -14.06 -1.78
CA ASN A 19 14.68 -13.37 -0.66
C ASN A 19 13.64 -12.84 0.34
N MET A 20 12.74 -13.73 0.77
CA MET A 20 11.64 -13.38 1.68
C MET A 20 12.14 -12.71 2.98
N ALA A 21 13.28 -13.15 3.51
CA ALA A 21 13.84 -12.55 4.73
C ALA A 21 14.16 -11.05 4.56
N TYR A 22 14.63 -10.63 3.39
CA TYR A 22 14.82 -9.21 3.09
C TYR A 22 13.49 -8.48 2.92
N ALA A 23 12.53 -9.09 2.21
CA ALA A 23 11.20 -8.52 1.99
C ALA A 23 10.49 -8.18 3.31
N ILE A 24 10.49 -9.12 4.26
CA ILE A 24 9.92 -8.95 5.60
C ILE A 24 10.61 -7.80 6.35
N ARG A 25 11.95 -7.84 6.47
CA ARG A 25 12.69 -6.77 7.18
C ARG A 25 12.47 -5.40 6.57
N ARG A 26 12.45 -5.31 5.24
CA ARG A 26 12.20 -4.05 4.53
C ARG A 26 10.81 -3.52 4.85
N ALA A 27 9.77 -4.33 4.70
CA ALA A 27 8.40 -3.90 4.96
C ALA A 27 8.19 -3.45 6.41
N GLU A 28 8.77 -4.17 7.38
CA GLU A 28 8.75 -3.80 8.80
C GLU A 28 9.45 -2.44 9.04
N GLN A 29 10.66 -2.26 8.50
CA GLN A 29 11.40 -0.99 8.61
C GLN A 29 10.67 0.19 7.94
N GLU A 30 9.94 -0.07 6.87
CA GLU A 30 9.17 0.92 6.12
C GLU A 30 7.79 1.21 6.75
N GLY A 31 7.45 0.52 7.85
CA GLY A 31 6.33 0.83 8.71
C GLY A 31 5.08 -0.03 8.51
N ALA A 32 5.22 -1.26 8.00
CA ALA A 32 4.15 -2.25 8.02
C ALA A 32 3.62 -2.46 9.46
N ASP A 33 2.29 -2.61 9.61
CA ASP A 33 1.69 -2.92 10.91
C ASP A 33 1.55 -4.43 11.12
N ARG A 34 1.53 -5.20 10.03
CA ARG A 34 1.41 -6.66 9.98
C ARG A 34 1.70 -7.21 8.58
N PHE A 35 1.82 -8.52 8.47
CA PHE A 35 1.94 -9.22 7.19
C PHE A 35 0.68 -9.99 6.85
N HIS A 36 0.17 -9.77 5.65
CA HIS A 36 -0.95 -10.54 5.09
C HIS A 36 -0.39 -11.66 4.20
N ILE A 37 -0.87 -12.87 4.41
CA ILE A 37 -0.32 -14.09 3.81
C ILE A 37 -1.42 -14.81 3.04
N ASP A 38 -1.45 -14.58 1.73
CA ASP A 38 -2.40 -15.16 0.80
C ASP A 38 -2.04 -16.61 0.45
N VAL A 39 -2.78 -17.57 1.01
CA VAL A 39 -2.60 -19.01 0.81
C VAL A 39 -3.64 -19.51 -0.18
N MET A 40 -3.19 -20.14 -1.26
CA MET A 40 -4.05 -20.62 -2.34
C MET A 40 -3.70 -22.08 -2.68
N ASP A 41 -4.70 -22.91 -2.97
CA ASP A 41 -4.55 -24.37 -3.18
C ASP A 41 -4.72 -24.83 -4.63
N GLY A 42 -4.96 -23.91 -5.58
CA GLY A 42 -5.26 -24.22 -6.98
C GLY A 42 -6.66 -24.82 -7.24
N HIS A 43 -7.49 -24.99 -6.20
CA HIS A 43 -8.83 -25.57 -6.30
C HIS A 43 -9.89 -24.52 -5.97
N PHE A 44 -9.80 -23.88 -4.80
CA PHE A 44 -10.73 -22.82 -4.40
C PHE A 44 -10.54 -21.55 -5.24
N VAL A 45 -9.29 -21.25 -5.60
CA VAL A 45 -8.92 -20.24 -6.58
C VAL A 45 -7.96 -20.84 -7.61
N PRO A 46 -7.96 -20.36 -8.87
CA PRO A 46 -7.13 -20.93 -9.94
C PRO A 46 -5.68 -20.43 -9.88
N ASN A 47 -5.08 -20.45 -8.69
CA ASN A 47 -3.69 -20.09 -8.44
C ASN A 47 -3.14 -20.88 -7.24
N LEU A 48 -1.83 -21.06 -7.18
CA LEU A 48 -1.14 -21.80 -6.12
C LEU A 48 -0.01 -20.94 -5.57
N THR A 49 0.02 -20.75 -4.25
CA THR A 49 1.03 -19.89 -3.61
C THR A 49 1.95 -20.72 -2.71
N PHE A 50 1.83 -20.56 -1.40
CA PHE A 50 2.70 -21.15 -0.39
C PHE A 50 1.87 -21.58 0.82
N GLY A 51 2.44 -22.44 1.66
CA GLY A 51 1.75 -23.02 2.81
C GLY A 51 2.46 -22.78 4.16
N PRO A 52 2.03 -23.49 5.23
CA PRO A 52 2.50 -23.29 6.60
C PRO A 52 4.02 -23.33 6.76
N LYS A 53 4.73 -24.15 5.96
CA LYS A 53 6.20 -24.26 6.00
C LYS A 53 6.90 -22.94 5.68
N MET A 54 6.38 -22.15 4.75
CA MET A 54 6.94 -20.83 4.42
C MET A 54 6.72 -19.87 5.59
N ILE A 55 5.52 -19.85 6.15
CA ILE A 55 5.15 -19.01 7.30
C ILE A 55 6.04 -19.32 8.51
N LYS A 56 6.28 -20.60 8.80
CA LYS A 56 7.20 -21.04 9.85
C LYS A 56 8.63 -20.55 9.63
N GLY A 57 9.06 -20.37 8.38
CA GLY A 57 10.35 -19.77 8.03
C GLY A 57 10.37 -18.24 8.15
N VAL A 58 9.22 -17.59 7.96
CA VAL A 58 9.04 -16.14 8.12
C VAL A 58 8.93 -15.75 9.59
N ARG A 59 8.25 -16.54 10.42
CA ARG A 59 7.94 -16.21 11.82
C ARG A 59 9.14 -15.72 12.64
N PRO A 60 10.36 -16.32 12.57
CA PRO A 60 11.52 -15.83 13.31
C PRO A 60 12.14 -14.53 12.77
N ARG A 61 11.59 -13.94 11.71
CA ARG A 61 12.13 -12.75 11.04
C ARG A 61 11.40 -11.46 11.40
N THR A 62 10.31 -11.55 12.13
CA THR A 62 9.49 -10.40 12.54
C THR A 62 8.66 -10.74 13.77
N GLU A 63 8.40 -9.75 14.61
CA GLU A 63 7.45 -9.85 15.73
C GLU A 63 6.07 -9.27 15.35
N LEU A 64 5.93 -8.69 14.14
CA LEU A 64 4.66 -8.17 13.66
C LEU A 64 3.65 -9.31 13.45
N PRO A 65 2.34 -9.05 13.61
CA PRO A 65 1.31 -10.07 13.40
C PRO A 65 1.39 -10.70 12.01
N LEU A 66 1.19 -12.02 11.95
CA LEU A 66 1.02 -12.76 10.69
C LEU A 66 -0.44 -13.16 10.50
N ASP A 67 -1.07 -12.57 9.48
CA ASP A 67 -2.48 -12.79 9.13
C ASP A 67 -2.55 -13.75 7.95
N ALA A 68 -2.95 -15.00 8.20
CA ALA A 68 -3.16 -15.97 7.13
C ALA A 68 -4.56 -15.82 6.53
N HIS A 69 -4.61 -15.64 5.21
CA HIS A 69 -5.83 -15.64 4.42
C HIS A 69 -5.86 -16.91 3.58
N LEU A 70 -6.71 -17.86 4.00
CA LEU A 70 -6.82 -19.18 3.38
C LEU A 70 -7.89 -19.15 2.28
N MET A 71 -7.43 -19.04 1.04
CA MET A 71 -8.21 -19.26 -0.18
C MET A 71 -8.05 -20.72 -0.61
N ILE A 72 -8.49 -21.64 0.25
CA ILE A 72 -8.37 -23.09 0.07
C ILE A 72 -9.71 -23.79 0.32
N SER A 73 -9.88 -24.97 -0.27
CA SER A 73 -11.14 -25.71 -0.28
C SER A 73 -11.46 -26.37 1.05
N ASP A 74 -10.42 -26.81 1.77
CA ASP A 74 -10.54 -27.58 3.02
C ASP A 74 -9.80 -26.93 4.21
N PRO A 75 -10.17 -25.70 4.62
CA PRO A 75 -9.42 -24.95 5.63
C PRO A 75 -9.34 -25.65 6.99
N LEU A 76 -10.38 -26.38 7.39
CA LEU A 76 -10.44 -27.06 8.69
C LEU A 76 -9.26 -28.01 8.90
N GLN A 77 -8.81 -28.69 7.84
CA GLN A 77 -7.73 -29.67 7.93
C GLN A 77 -6.36 -29.04 8.23
N PHE A 78 -6.18 -27.76 7.88
CA PHE A 78 -4.89 -27.09 7.97
C PHE A 78 -4.78 -26.10 9.13
N ILE A 79 -5.86 -25.86 9.88
CA ILE A 79 -5.88 -24.86 10.97
C ILE A 79 -4.72 -25.07 11.95
N ASP A 80 -4.53 -26.31 12.43
CA ASP A 80 -3.48 -26.61 13.41
C ASP A 80 -2.08 -26.33 12.84
N GLU A 81 -1.83 -26.65 11.57
CA GLU A 81 -0.54 -26.38 10.92
C GLU A 81 -0.26 -24.87 10.80
N PHE A 82 -1.27 -24.06 10.48
CA PHE A 82 -1.13 -22.59 10.42
C PHE A 82 -0.92 -21.98 11.80
N LEU A 83 -1.60 -22.49 12.83
CA LEU A 83 -1.38 -22.08 14.22
C LEU A 83 0.04 -22.41 14.68
N GLU A 84 0.52 -23.63 14.41
CA GLU A 84 1.88 -24.07 14.71
C GLU A 84 2.96 -23.30 13.93
N ALA A 85 2.64 -22.84 12.73
CA ALA A 85 3.52 -21.97 11.93
C ALA A 85 3.68 -20.57 12.53
N GLY A 86 2.82 -20.18 13.47
CA GLY A 86 2.89 -18.92 14.20
C GLY A 86 1.99 -17.81 13.64
N CYS A 87 0.88 -18.18 12.97
CA CYS A 87 -0.16 -17.23 12.58
C CYS A 87 -0.86 -16.64 13.82
N ASP A 88 -1.03 -15.32 13.80
CA ASP A 88 -1.72 -14.57 14.86
C ASP A 88 -3.22 -14.45 14.57
N SER A 89 -3.58 -14.49 13.29
CA SER A 89 -4.95 -14.61 12.83
C SER A 89 -5.05 -15.55 11.63
N ILE A 90 -6.21 -16.19 11.50
CA ILE A 90 -6.54 -17.04 10.36
C ILE A 90 -7.93 -16.65 9.89
N THR A 91 -8.01 -16.24 8.62
CA THR A 91 -9.24 -15.89 7.93
C THR A 91 -9.41 -16.82 6.73
N PHE A 92 -10.58 -17.39 6.55
CA PHE A 92 -10.89 -18.25 5.40
C PHE A 92 -12.26 -17.91 4.83
N HIS A 93 -12.57 -18.41 3.66
CA HIS A 93 -13.77 -18.02 2.93
C HIS A 93 -15.05 -18.65 3.48
N VAL A 94 -16.14 -17.88 3.54
CA VAL A 94 -17.47 -18.41 3.89
C VAL A 94 -18.04 -19.32 2.80
N GLU A 95 -17.47 -19.25 1.59
CA GLU A 95 -17.88 -20.04 0.43
C GLU A 95 -17.35 -21.50 0.42
N VAL A 96 -16.59 -21.90 1.43
CA VAL A 96 -16.20 -23.32 1.61
C VAL A 96 -17.38 -24.15 2.10
N ASP A 97 -17.19 -25.48 2.21
CA ASP A 97 -18.24 -26.35 2.75
C ASP A 97 -18.67 -25.88 4.17
N PRO A 98 -19.98 -25.61 4.40
CA PRO A 98 -20.47 -25.11 5.69
C PRO A 98 -20.11 -25.97 6.90
N THR A 99 -19.93 -27.28 6.71
CA THR A 99 -19.54 -28.22 7.79
C THR A 99 -18.16 -27.95 8.36
N GLN A 100 -17.31 -27.22 7.61
CA GLN A 100 -15.95 -26.86 8.03
C GLN A 100 -15.89 -25.57 8.85
N ILE A 101 -16.87 -24.66 8.67
CA ILE A 101 -16.75 -23.27 9.07
C ILE A 101 -16.72 -23.12 10.60
N GLU A 102 -17.79 -23.54 11.29
CA GLU A 102 -17.87 -23.38 12.74
C GLU A 102 -16.76 -24.14 13.48
N PRO A 103 -16.44 -25.41 13.16
CA PRO A 103 -15.32 -26.11 13.78
C PRO A 103 -13.97 -25.40 13.60
N ALA A 104 -13.70 -24.86 12.40
CA ALA A 104 -12.46 -24.15 12.13
C ALA A 104 -12.37 -22.84 12.93
N LEU A 105 -13.45 -22.04 12.95
CA LEU A 105 -13.49 -20.81 13.77
C LEU A 105 -13.29 -21.12 15.25
N GLN A 106 -13.91 -22.17 15.77
CA GLN A 106 -13.75 -22.59 17.17
C GLN A 106 -12.32 -23.03 17.47
N ALA A 107 -11.68 -23.80 16.58
CA ALA A 107 -10.30 -24.24 16.73
C ALA A 107 -9.32 -23.06 16.83
N ILE A 108 -9.45 -22.07 15.93
CA ILE A 108 -8.62 -20.85 15.92
C ILE A 108 -8.79 -20.07 17.24
N ARG A 109 -10.04 -19.85 17.68
CA ARG A 109 -10.33 -19.12 18.93
C ARG A 109 -9.83 -19.85 20.17
N LYS A 110 -9.95 -21.19 20.21
CA LYS A 110 -9.47 -22.03 21.32
C LYS A 110 -7.95 -21.92 21.49
N ALA A 111 -7.22 -21.70 20.39
CA ALA A 111 -5.79 -21.43 20.40
C ALA A 111 -5.44 -19.97 20.79
N GLY A 112 -6.43 -19.14 21.14
CA GLY A 112 -6.24 -17.74 21.52
C GLY A 112 -5.91 -16.82 20.34
N ARG A 113 -6.20 -17.24 19.11
CA ARG A 113 -5.93 -16.48 17.87
C ARG A 113 -7.22 -15.88 17.31
N ALA A 114 -7.08 -14.85 16.48
CA ALA A 114 -8.23 -14.18 15.89
C ALA A 114 -8.77 -15.00 14.71
N ALA A 115 -10.05 -15.36 14.77
CA ALA A 115 -10.73 -16.13 13.73
C ALA A 115 -11.55 -15.22 12.82
N GLY A 116 -11.40 -15.39 11.51
CA GLY A 116 -12.06 -14.54 10.52
C GLY A 116 -12.77 -15.30 9.42
N LEU A 117 -13.77 -14.64 8.83
CA LEU A 117 -14.34 -15.05 7.55
C LEU A 117 -14.15 -13.98 6.47
N ALA A 118 -13.77 -14.45 5.29
CA ALA A 118 -13.70 -13.67 4.06
C ALA A 118 -14.96 -13.85 3.22
N VAL A 119 -15.34 -12.81 2.47
CA VAL A 119 -16.43 -12.85 1.49
C VAL A 119 -15.94 -12.38 0.13
N ARG A 120 -16.24 -13.14 -0.93
CA ARG A 120 -16.00 -12.75 -2.33
C ARG A 120 -16.86 -11.56 -2.74
N PRO A 121 -16.54 -10.87 -3.85
CA PRO A 121 -17.37 -9.80 -4.40
C PRO A 121 -18.82 -10.24 -4.65
N GLY A 122 -19.05 -11.44 -5.18
CA GLY A 122 -20.39 -11.96 -5.47
C GLY A 122 -21.19 -12.46 -4.25
N THR A 123 -20.56 -12.67 -3.10
CA THR A 123 -21.20 -13.30 -1.93
C THR A 123 -21.80 -12.24 -1.00
N PRO A 124 -23.10 -12.29 -0.66
CA PRO A 124 -23.71 -11.31 0.23
C PRO A 124 -23.18 -11.47 1.66
N LEU A 125 -23.07 -10.34 2.40
CA LEU A 125 -22.61 -10.37 3.80
C LEU A 125 -23.52 -11.19 4.73
N THR A 126 -24.79 -11.36 4.38
CA THR A 126 -25.74 -12.20 5.15
C THR A 126 -25.30 -13.65 5.27
N ALA A 127 -24.40 -14.14 4.40
CA ALA A 127 -23.78 -15.45 4.54
C ALA A 127 -22.99 -15.60 5.87
N LEU A 128 -22.57 -14.48 6.48
CA LEU A 128 -21.84 -14.48 7.75
C LEU A 128 -22.76 -14.57 8.98
N GLU A 129 -24.06 -14.36 8.83
CA GLU A 129 -25.01 -14.25 9.96
C GLU A 129 -24.95 -15.45 10.93
N PRO A 130 -24.88 -16.72 10.46
CA PRO A 130 -24.82 -17.87 11.36
C PRO A 130 -23.58 -17.88 12.27
N TYR A 131 -22.48 -17.27 11.83
CA TYR A 131 -21.17 -17.36 12.48
C TYR A 131 -20.81 -16.12 13.29
N ARG A 132 -21.70 -15.11 13.31
CA ARG A 132 -21.44 -13.78 13.87
C ARG A 132 -20.71 -13.79 15.21
N LYS A 133 -21.13 -14.65 16.16
CA LYS A 133 -20.58 -14.74 17.53
C LYS A 133 -19.16 -15.32 17.62
N LEU A 134 -18.65 -15.89 16.52
CA LEU A 134 -17.34 -16.51 16.43
C LEU A 134 -16.33 -15.61 15.69
N LEU A 135 -16.78 -14.52 15.07
CA LEU A 135 -15.93 -13.68 14.23
C LEU A 135 -15.16 -12.65 15.05
N ASP A 136 -13.84 -12.67 14.91
CA ASP A 136 -12.96 -11.58 15.30
C ASP A 136 -12.59 -10.71 14.10
N ILE A 137 -12.62 -11.27 12.89
CA ILE A 137 -12.28 -10.59 11.65
C ILE A 137 -13.39 -10.81 10.60
N VAL A 138 -13.77 -9.73 9.91
CA VAL A 138 -14.52 -9.83 8.65
C VAL A 138 -13.63 -9.25 7.54
N LEU A 139 -13.24 -10.09 6.58
CA LEU A 139 -12.46 -9.69 5.42
C LEU A 139 -13.38 -9.55 4.20
N VAL A 140 -13.41 -8.36 3.61
CA VAL A 140 -14.17 -8.11 2.39
C VAL A 140 -13.21 -8.06 1.21
N MET A 141 -13.41 -8.97 0.25
CA MET A 141 -12.69 -8.94 -1.02
C MET A 141 -13.29 -7.88 -1.94
N THR A 142 -12.46 -6.98 -2.45
CA THR A 142 -12.81 -5.93 -3.43
C THR A 142 -12.22 -6.19 -4.81
N VAL A 143 -11.77 -7.41 -5.04
CA VAL A 143 -11.40 -8.05 -6.32
C VAL A 143 -11.76 -9.53 -6.24
N GLU A 144 -11.76 -10.25 -7.36
CA GLU A 144 -11.87 -11.71 -7.28
C GLU A 144 -10.59 -12.30 -6.68
N PRO A 145 -10.68 -13.17 -5.64
CA PRO A 145 -9.50 -13.73 -5.00
C PRO A 145 -8.69 -14.59 -5.98
N GLY A 146 -7.37 -14.60 -5.80
CA GLY A 146 -6.45 -15.46 -6.55
C GLY A 146 -5.26 -14.75 -7.17
N PHE A 147 -5.37 -13.45 -7.49
CA PHE A 147 -4.27 -12.72 -8.14
C PHE A 147 -4.10 -11.30 -7.59
N GLY A 148 -2.85 -10.87 -7.44
CA GLY A 148 -2.49 -9.48 -7.15
C GLY A 148 -2.71 -8.54 -8.33
N GLY A 149 -2.71 -7.22 -8.06
CA GLY A 149 -2.70 -6.18 -9.11
C GLY A 149 -4.04 -5.92 -9.81
N GLN A 150 -5.14 -6.53 -9.35
CA GLN A 150 -6.49 -6.30 -9.89
C GLN A 150 -7.08 -4.93 -9.47
N SER A 151 -8.04 -4.44 -10.26
CA SER A 151 -8.68 -3.14 -10.03
C SER A 151 -9.74 -3.19 -8.93
N PHE A 152 -9.68 -2.22 -8.02
CA PHE A 152 -10.62 -2.08 -6.90
C PHE A 152 -12.09 -1.92 -7.33
N MET A 153 -12.97 -2.76 -6.78
CA MET A 153 -14.42 -2.71 -7.01
C MET A 153 -15.10 -1.77 -6.00
N LYS A 154 -15.21 -0.49 -6.36
CA LYS A 154 -15.74 0.56 -5.47
C LYS A 154 -17.18 0.30 -4.99
N ASP A 155 -18.04 -0.23 -5.85
CA ASP A 155 -19.45 -0.47 -5.50
C ASP A 155 -19.59 -1.60 -4.46
N VAL A 156 -18.84 -2.69 -4.65
CA VAL A 156 -18.75 -3.82 -3.70
C VAL A 156 -18.26 -3.33 -2.33
N ALA A 157 -17.22 -2.49 -2.34
CA ALA A 157 -16.68 -1.88 -1.13
C ALA A 157 -17.74 -1.02 -0.40
N ALA A 158 -18.46 -0.18 -1.14
CA ALA A 158 -19.51 0.69 -0.60
C ALA A 158 -20.65 -0.11 0.04
N GLU A 159 -21.08 -1.18 -0.62
CA GLU A 159 -22.16 -2.06 -0.17
C GLU A 159 -21.79 -2.80 1.12
N LYS A 160 -20.56 -3.33 1.20
CA LYS A 160 -20.19 -4.29 2.24
C LYS A 160 -19.42 -3.71 3.42
N LEU A 161 -18.43 -2.84 3.19
CA LEU A 161 -17.48 -2.47 4.24
C LEU A 161 -18.13 -1.76 5.43
N LEU A 162 -19.13 -0.91 5.19
CA LEU A 162 -19.86 -0.25 6.26
C LEU A 162 -20.69 -1.25 7.08
N ALA A 163 -21.38 -2.16 6.41
CA ALA A 163 -22.23 -3.16 7.06
C ALA A 163 -21.42 -4.24 7.79
N ALA A 164 -20.20 -4.56 7.33
CA ALA A 164 -19.32 -5.56 7.94
C ALA A 164 -19.05 -5.29 9.42
N ARG A 165 -19.00 -4.01 9.84
CA ARG A 165 -18.84 -3.66 11.26
C ARG A 165 -19.96 -4.21 12.14
N GLU A 166 -21.19 -4.22 11.65
CA GLU A 166 -22.34 -4.66 12.44
C GLU A 166 -22.21 -6.14 12.84
N TYR A 167 -21.67 -6.98 11.95
CA TYR A 167 -21.39 -8.39 12.25
C TYR A 167 -20.42 -8.56 13.43
N LEU A 168 -19.56 -7.57 13.68
CA LEU A 168 -18.60 -7.58 14.77
C LEU A 168 -19.10 -6.87 16.04
N SER A 169 -20.36 -6.41 16.10
CA SER A 169 -20.84 -5.60 17.23
C SER A 169 -20.89 -6.33 18.58
N HIS A 170 -20.90 -7.67 18.58
CA HIS A 170 -20.76 -8.48 19.79
C HIS A 170 -19.37 -8.35 20.45
N LYS A 171 -18.37 -7.89 19.69
CA LYS A 171 -17.00 -7.64 20.13
C LYS A 171 -16.57 -6.24 19.67
N PRO A 172 -17.06 -5.17 20.32
CA PRO A 172 -16.82 -3.79 19.87
C PRO A 172 -15.35 -3.37 19.94
N VAL A 173 -14.53 -4.07 20.74
CA VAL A 173 -13.09 -3.85 20.87
C VAL A 173 -12.33 -5.11 20.48
N GLY A 174 -11.31 -4.95 19.65
CA GLY A 174 -10.43 -6.05 19.23
C GLY A 174 -10.98 -6.94 18.12
N ALA A 175 -12.13 -6.61 17.53
CA ALA A 175 -12.57 -7.17 16.27
C ALA A 175 -12.33 -6.21 15.11
N GLU A 176 -11.91 -6.72 13.96
CA GLU A 176 -11.37 -5.93 12.86
C GLU A 176 -12.12 -6.17 11.55
N VAL A 177 -12.43 -5.10 10.82
CA VAL A 177 -12.87 -5.17 9.41
C VAL A 177 -11.63 -4.98 8.54
N HIS A 178 -11.38 -5.96 7.68
CA HIS A 178 -10.29 -5.97 6.72
C HIS A 178 -10.84 -5.75 5.31
N VAL A 179 -10.04 -5.14 4.45
CA VAL A 179 -10.29 -5.08 3.01
C VAL A 179 -9.07 -5.56 2.24
N ASP A 180 -9.29 -6.39 1.23
CA ASP A 180 -8.24 -6.88 0.33
C ASP A 180 -8.67 -6.81 -1.14
N GLY A 181 -7.72 -6.40 -1.99
CA GLY A 181 -7.89 -6.26 -3.43
C GLY A 181 -7.92 -4.81 -3.90
N GLY A 182 -6.89 -4.38 -4.64
CA GLY A 182 -6.86 -3.06 -5.29
C GLY A 182 -6.66 -1.87 -4.33
N VAL A 183 -6.24 -2.11 -3.08
CA VAL A 183 -6.00 -1.05 -2.11
C VAL A 183 -4.73 -0.27 -2.45
N ASN A 184 -4.85 1.05 -2.58
CA ASN A 184 -3.75 1.95 -2.88
C ASN A 184 -4.11 3.40 -2.47
N ARG A 185 -3.25 4.38 -2.77
CA ARG A 185 -3.47 5.80 -2.41
C ARG A 185 -4.72 6.44 -3.03
N GLU A 186 -5.24 5.90 -4.13
CA GLU A 186 -6.44 6.43 -4.79
C GLU A 186 -7.72 5.89 -4.13
N THR A 187 -7.64 4.76 -3.43
CA THR A 187 -8.78 4.08 -2.80
C THR A 187 -8.81 4.22 -1.28
N ALA A 188 -7.66 4.48 -0.66
CA ALA A 188 -7.47 4.50 0.79
C ALA A 188 -8.41 5.47 1.53
N GLU A 189 -8.62 6.68 1.02
CA GLU A 189 -9.51 7.67 1.64
C GLU A 189 -10.97 7.17 1.67
N PHE A 190 -11.45 6.64 0.55
CA PHE A 190 -12.79 6.08 0.46
C PHE A 190 -12.98 4.89 1.41
N ILE A 191 -12.00 3.98 1.44
CA ILE A 191 -11.98 2.80 2.31
C ILE A 191 -11.98 3.20 3.80
N GLY A 192 -11.10 4.14 4.17
CA GLY A 192 -11.02 4.64 5.54
C GLY A 192 -12.31 5.35 5.95
N GLY A 193 -12.89 6.11 5.01
CA GLY A 193 -14.26 6.60 5.08
C GLY A 193 -15.19 5.51 5.52
N LEU A 194 -15.18 4.34 4.87
CA LEU A 194 -15.98 3.15 5.16
C LEU A 194 -15.76 2.49 6.53
N GLY A 195 -14.75 2.93 7.30
CA GLY A 195 -14.56 2.53 8.70
C GLY A 195 -13.78 1.23 8.88
N VAL A 196 -13.06 0.81 7.84
CA VAL A 196 -12.14 -0.34 7.79
C VAL A 196 -10.94 -0.13 8.69
N ASP A 197 -10.53 -1.16 9.44
CA ASP A 197 -9.37 -1.07 10.33
C ASP A 197 -8.07 -1.49 9.65
N ILE A 198 -8.11 -2.57 8.84
CA ILE A 198 -6.94 -3.16 8.20
C ILE A 198 -7.05 -3.05 6.69
N LEU A 199 -6.07 -2.39 6.08
CA LEU A 199 -5.93 -2.24 4.64
C LEU A 199 -4.86 -3.22 4.15
N VAL A 200 -5.25 -4.23 3.37
CA VAL A 200 -4.30 -5.18 2.77
C VAL A 200 -3.72 -4.56 1.49
N VAL A 201 -2.40 -4.39 1.45
CA VAL A 201 -1.69 -3.72 0.37
C VAL A 201 -0.57 -4.61 -0.15
N GLY A 202 -0.67 -5.04 -1.40
CA GLY A 202 0.31 -5.91 -2.08
C GLY A 202 1.09 -5.18 -3.18
N SER A 203 0.83 -5.55 -4.44
CA SER A 203 1.45 -5.05 -5.69
C SER A 203 2.08 -3.65 -5.66
N VAL A 204 1.35 -2.61 -5.24
CA VAL A 204 1.83 -1.22 -5.19
C VAL A 204 3.11 -1.03 -4.35
N LEU A 205 3.35 -1.87 -3.34
CA LEU A 205 4.53 -1.81 -2.47
C LEU A 205 5.76 -2.51 -3.06
N TRP A 206 5.55 -3.49 -3.94
CA TRP A 206 6.62 -4.37 -4.45
C TRP A 206 7.14 -3.96 -5.84
N ILE A 207 6.41 -3.11 -6.57
CA ILE A 207 6.85 -2.57 -7.86
C ILE A 207 8.15 -1.75 -7.67
N LYS A 208 9.23 -2.17 -8.35
CA LYS A 208 10.55 -1.53 -8.29
C LYS A 208 10.49 -0.05 -8.66
N GLY A 209 11.20 0.78 -7.90
CA GLY A 209 11.32 2.24 -8.13
C GLY A 209 10.36 3.11 -7.32
N ARG A 210 9.44 2.52 -6.55
CA ARG A 210 8.58 3.25 -5.59
C ARG A 210 9.12 3.16 -4.16
N ASP A 211 8.96 4.25 -3.41
CA ASP A 211 9.31 4.35 -1.98
C ASP A 211 8.20 3.68 -1.15
N MET A 212 8.45 2.47 -0.67
CA MET A 212 7.49 1.65 0.07
C MET A 212 7.00 2.35 1.34
N GLY A 213 7.91 2.93 2.14
CA GLY A 213 7.52 3.61 3.36
C GLY A 213 6.67 4.84 3.10
N ARG A 214 6.94 5.58 2.01
CA ARG A 214 6.08 6.68 1.57
C ARG A 214 4.68 6.17 1.21
N GLU A 215 4.56 5.06 0.48
CA GLU A 215 3.26 4.48 0.16
C GLU A 215 2.48 4.06 1.39
N ILE A 216 3.12 3.34 2.32
CA ILE A 216 2.49 2.90 3.57
C ILE A 216 1.98 4.12 4.37
N ARG A 217 2.82 5.14 4.56
CA ARG A 217 2.44 6.37 5.27
C ARG A 217 1.28 7.09 4.57
N LEU A 218 1.31 7.17 3.24
CA LEU A 218 0.29 7.86 2.46
C LEU A 218 -1.06 7.13 2.53
N VAL A 219 -1.08 5.82 2.30
CA VAL A 219 -2.29 4.99 2.41
C VAL A 219 -2.90 5.11 3.80
N ARG A 220 -2.08 4.99 4.85
CA ARG A 220 -2.53 5.13 6.23
C ARG A 220 -3.16 6.51 6.48
N ALA A 221 -2.45 7.58 6.12
CA ALA A 221 -2.91 8.94 6.35
C ALA A 221 -4.22 9.27 5.60
N LEU A 222 -4.36 8.81 4.36
CA LEU A 222 -5.59 8.95 3.58
C LEU A 222 -6.75 8.20 4.20
N ALA A 223 -6.53 6.96 4.68
CA ALA A 223 -7.58 6.19 5.34
C ALA A 223 -8.02 6.83 6.67
N ASP A 224 -7.05 7.28 7.48
CA ASP A 224 -7.34 8.02 8.72
C ASP A 224 -8.16 9.28 8.41
N GLU A 225 -7.77 10.03 7.38
CA GLU A 225 -8.46 11.22 6.94
C GLU A 225 -9.91 10.95 6.49
N GLY A 226 -10.12 9.98 5.59
CA GLY A 226 -11.46 9.62 5.15
C GLY A 226 -12.38 9.22 6.30
N TYR A 227 -11.86 8.54 7.32
CA TYR A 227 -12.62 8.22 8.52
C TYR A 227 -13.02 9.46 9.33
N GLN A 228 -12.11 10.42 9.50
CA GLN A 228 -12.44 11.71 10.13
C GLN A 228 -13.54 12.45 9.36
N TYR A 229 -13.55 12.37 8.02
CA TYR A 229 -14.58 13.01 7.19
C TYR A 229 -15.97 12.46 7.52
N ARG A 230 -16.07 11.13 7.70
CA ARG A 230 -17.32 10.49 8.10
C ARG A 230 -17.77 10.94 9.49
N LEU A 231 -16.86 10.99 10.46
CA LEU A 231 -17.19 11.43 11.82
C LEU A 231 -17.72 12.87 11.85
N ASN A 232 -17.25 13.72 10.94
CA ASN A 232 -17.68 15.12 10.79
C ASN A 232 -18.97 15.28 9.96
N HIS A 233 -19.88 14.30 9.98
CA HIS A 233 -21.13 14.30 9.20
C HIS A 233 -20.93 14.51 7.68
N GLY A 234 -19.82 14.00 7.15
CA GLY A 234 -19.49 14.18 5.73
C GLY A 234 -19.08 15.60 5.37
N LYS A 235 -18.86 16.50 6.34
CA LYS A 235 -18.17 17.76 6.07
C LYS A 235 -16.71 17.43 5.76
N PRO A 236 -16.25 17.63 4.52
CA PRO A 236 -14.85 17.46 4.23
C PRO A 236 -14.06 18.51 5.04
N PRO A 237 -12.98 18.12 5.71
CA PRO A 237 -11.85 18.99 6.00
C PRO A 237 -11.51 19.83 4.79
N ILE A 238 -10.96 21.00 5.06
CA ILE A 238 -10.59 21.99 4.04
C ILE A 238 -9.91 21.25 2.88
N PRO A 239 -10.45 21.33 1.64
CA PRO A 239 -9.92 20.60 0.50
C PRO A 239 -8.41 20.74 0.45
N ARG A 240 -7.72 19.61 0.34
CA ARG A 240 -6.26 19.62 0.20
C ARG A 240 -5.92 20.45 -1.02
N ASP A 241 -5.09 21.45 -0.80
CA ASP A 241 -4.57 22.22 -1.91
C ASP A 241 -3.71 21.32 -2.79
N ALA A 242 -3.77 21.52 -4.10
CA ALA A 242 -2.90 20.79 -5.02
C ALA A 242 -1.44 21.19 -4.72
N MET A 243 -0.49 20.25 -4.85
CA MET A 243 0.93 20.59 -4.69
C MET A 243 1.55 20.75 -6.07
N VAL A 244 2.12 21.92 -6.35
CA VAL A 244 2.76 22.27 -7.63
C VAL A 244 4.26 22.39 -7.47
N THR A 245 5.00 21.91 -8.46
CA THR A 245 6.47 22.00 -8.46
C THR A 245 6.90 23.44 -8.69
N PHE A 246 7.40 24.08 -7.64
CA PHE A 246 7.91 25.43 -7.69
C PHE A 246 9.31 25.48 -8.30
N VAL A 247 10.20 24.58 -7.87
CA VAL A 247 11.57 24.48 -8.39
C VAL A 247 12.17 23.08 -8.18
N GLN A 248 13.15 22.73 -9.00
CA GLN A 248 13.92 21.49 -8.87
C GLN A 248 15.39 21.85 -8.57
N LEU A 249 15.94 21.31 -7.49
CA LEU A 249 17.29 21.67 -7.01
C LEU A 249 18.06 20.46 -6.46
N PRO A 250 19.41 20.49 -6.47
CA PRO A 250 20.22 19.53 -5.75
C PRO A 250 19.85 19.51 -4.26
N LYS A 251 19.91 18.34 -3.63
CA LYS A 251 19.39 18.08 -2.27
C LYS A 251 19.76 19.16 -1.23
N ALA A 252 21.01 19.62 -1.22
CA ALA A 252 21.48 20.60 -0.26
C ALA A 252 20.83 21.98 -0.48
N LEU A 253 20.74 22.41 -1.74
CA LEU A 253 20.12 23.68 -2.13
C LEU A 253 18.60 23.63 -1.96
N ALA A 254 17.99 22.50 -2.31
CA ALA A 254 16.58 22.22 -2.08
C ALA A 254 16.19 22.42 -0.61
N ARG A 255 16.98 21.86 0.33
CA ARG A 255 16.73 22.02 1.77
C ARG A 255 16.89 23.44 2.27
N ARG A 256 17.90 24.16 1.77
CA ARG A 256 18.10 25.57 2.12
C ARG A 256 16.95 26.44 1.63
N PHE A 257 16.58 26.29 0.35
CA PHE A 257 15.51 27.10 -0.21
C PHE A 257 14.14 26.76 0.37
N MET A 258 13.89 25.50 0.70
CA MET A 258 12.71 25.08 1.46
C MET A 258 12.62 25.86 2.77
N ALA A 259 13.70 25.93 3.55
CA ALA A 259 13.72 26.68 4.81
C ALA A 259 13.47 28.18 4.61
N ASP A 260 14.01 28.78 3.55
CA ASP A 260 13.79 30.21 3.23
C ASP A 260 12.31 30.50 2.90
N ILE A 261 11.65 29.61 2.15
CA ILE A 261 10.22 29.73 1.80
C ILE A 261 9.34 29.51 3.06
N GLU A 262 9.68 28.52 3.87
CA GLU A 262 8.95 28.19 5.10
C GLU A 262 9.03 29.30 6.16
N GLN A 263 10.15 30.03 6.24
CA GLN A 263 10.25 31.25 7.07
C GLN A 263 9.23 32.32 6.66
N GLY A 264 8.84 32.35 5.38
CA GLY A 264 7.78 33.20 4.84
C GLY A 264 6.35 32.72 5.16
N GLY A 265 6.20 31.61 5.89
CA GLY A 265 4.92 31.02 6.27
C GLY A 265 4.26 30.17 5.19
N ILE A 266 4.98 29.83 4.11
CA ILE A 266 4.49 28.98 3.04
C ILE A 266 5.03 27.56 3.26
N PRO A 267 4.17 26.55 3.48
CA PRO A 267 4.63 25.18 3.68
C PRO A 267 5.23 24.64 2.37
N VAL A 268 6.37 23.95 2.47
CA VAL A 268 7.05 23.37 1.31
C VAL A 268 7.31 21.89 1.54
N ILE A 269 7.08 21.08 0.51
CA ILE A 269 7.42 19.66 0.52
C ILE A 269 8.60 19.44 -0.44
N ALA A 270 9.71 18.93 0.08
CA ALA A 270 10.85 18.52 -0.75
C ALA A 270 10.85 16.99 -0.96
N LEU A 271 10.74 16.54 -2.21
CA LEU A 271 10.70 15.12 -2.57
C LEU A 271 11.71 14.80 -3.66
N ARG A 272 12.23 13.56 -3.67
CA ARG A 272 13.07 13.10 -4.78
C ARG A 272 12.20 13.01 -6.04
N GLY A 273 12.52 13.85 -7.01
CA GLY A 273 11.60 14.25 -8.08
C GLY A 273 11.94 13.73 -9.46
N THR A 274 11.33 14.31 -10.49
CA THR A 274 11.59 14.02 -11.90
C THR A 274 12.70 14.88 -12.51
N GLY A 275 13.29 15.78 -11.72
CA GLY A 275 14.35 16.70 -12.17
C GLY A 275 15.61 15.98 -12.66
N GLN A 276 16.63 16.73 -13.09
CA GLN A 276 17.81 16.13 -13.74
C GLN A 276 18.67 15.30 -12.78
N PHE A 277 19.45 14.37 -13.34
CA PHE A 277 20.52 13.71 -12.59
C PHE A 277 21.68 14.70 -12.38
N ASN A 278 22.17 14.78 -11.15
CA ASN A 278 23.33 15.58 -10.82
C ASN A 278 24.64 14.78 -10.94
N PRO A 279 25.80 15.47 -11.01
CA PRO A 279 27.11 14.83 -11.08
C PRO A 279 27.45 13.88 -9.90
N ASP A 280 26.79 14.06 -8.76
CA ASP A 280 26.90 13.18 -7.57
C ASP A 280 26.05 11.90 -7.68
N GLY A 281 25.38 11.67 -8.81
CA GLY A 281 24.48 10.53 -9.05
C GLY A 281 23.11 10.66 -8.40
N VAL A 282 22.82 11.78 -7.72
CA VAL A 282 21.53 12.05 -7.09
C VAL A 282 20.67 12.92 -7.99
N ARG A 283 19.42 12.52 -8.18
CA ARG A 283 18.44 13.33 -8.92
C ARG A 283 18.02 14.56 -8.10
N ASP A 284 17.73 15.67 -8.79
CA ASP A 284 17.14 16.86 -8.18
C ASP A 284 15.91 16.53 -7.33
N TYR A 285 15.71 17.34 -6.31
CA TYR A 285 14.53 17.33 -5.47
C TYR A 285 13.53 18.36 -5.98
N ASP A 286 12.28 17.96 -6.09
CA ASP A 286 11.17 18.85 -6.38
C ASP A 286 10.76 19.53 -5.07
N LEU A 287 10.80 20.86 -5.06
CA LEU A 287 10.17 21.68 -4.03
C LEU A 287 8.74 21.95 -4.48
N LEU A 288 7.80 21.37 -3.76
CA LEU A 288 6.38 21.51 -4.01
C LEU A 288 5.79 22.52 -3.03
N VAL A 289 4.97 23.44 -3.54
CA VAL A 289 4.18 24.37 -2.73
C VAL A 289 2.69 24.14 -2.98
N PRO A 290 1.81 24.53 -2.04
CA PRO A 290 0.38 24.54 -2.28
C PRO A 290 0.03 25.44 -3.49
N ALA A 291 -0.84 24.99 -4.39
CA ALA A 291 -1.22 25.69 -5.61
C ALA A 291 -1.88 27.04 -5.31
N SER A 292 -2.69 27.12 -4.24
CA SER A 292 -3.24 28.39 -3.74
C SER A 292 -2.16 29.38 -3.28
N ALA A 293 -0.97 28.88 -2.93
CA ALA A 293 0.17 29.69 -2.52
C ALA A 293 1.19 29.93 -3.66
N GLU A 294 1.03 29.35 -4.85
CA GLU A 294 2.02 29.42 -5.93
C GLU A 294 2.30 30.87 -6.37
N ALA A 295 1.24 31.66 -6.56
CA ALA A 295 1.36 33.06 -6.96
C ALA A 295 2.12 33.88 -5.90
N LEU A 296 1.76 33.70 -4.62
CA LEU A 296 2.43 34.36 -3.49
C LEU A 296 3.90 33.91 -3.34
N THR A 297 4.16 32.61 -3.52
CA THR A 297 5.52 32.06 -3.48
C THR A 297 6.37 32.65 -4.59
N THR A 298 5.80 32.76 -5.80
CA THR A 298 6.47 33.38 -6.95
C THR A 298 6.76 34.85 -6.71
N GLU A 299 5.78 35.60 -6.23
CA GLU A 299 5.94 37.03 -5.89
C GLU A 299 7.08 37.25 -4.88
N ARG A 300 7.13 36.44 -3.82
CA ARG A 300 8.10 36.61 -2.73
C ARG A 300 9.49 36.08 -3.06
N HIS A 301 9.57 34.97 -3.81
CA HIS A 301 10.80 34.20 -3.94
C HIS A 301 11.28 34.05 -5.39
N ALA A 302 10.76 34.81 -6.37
CA ALA A 302 11.26 34.74 -7.74
C ALA A 302 12.77 35.03 -7.84
N ALA A 303 13.26 36.05 -7.12
CA ALA A 303 14.68 36.40 -7.11
C ALA A 303 15.54 35.32 -6.43
N ASP A 304 15.08 34.79 -5.28
CA ASP A 304 15.75 33.68 -4.61
C ASP A 304 15.78 32.41 -5.48
N ARG A 305 14.65 32.09 -6.13
CA ARG A 305 14.52 30.96 -7.06
C ARG A 305 15.55 31.05 -8.18
N ALA A 306 15.70 32.22 -8.80
CA ALA A 306 16.73 32.44 -9.82
C ALA A 306 18.15 32.25 -9.23
N ARG A 307 18.43 32.85 -8.06
CA ARG A 307 19.72 32.70 -7.38
C ARG A 307 20.07 31.25 -7.07
N TYR A 308 19.12 30.46 -6.57
CA TYR A 308 19.31 29.05 -6.24
C TYR A 308 19.50 28.18 -7.49
N LEU A 309 18.82 28.48 -8.59
CA LEU A 309 19.06 27.82 -9.87
C LEU A 309 20.47 28.10 -10.41
N ASP A 310 20.93 29.35 -10.31
CA ASP A 310 22.30 29.71 -10.69
C ASP A 310 23.34 29.07 -9.78
N GLU A 311 23.07 28.99 -8.46
CA GLU A 311 23.93 28.28 -7.51
C GLU A 311 24.00 26.79 -7.82
N ALA A 312 22.87 26.17 -8.20
CA ALA A 312 22.82 24.78 -8.62
C ALA A 312 23.64 24.55 -9.91
N ALA A 313 23.57 25.46 -10.88
CA ALA A 313 24.38 25.40 -12.10
C ALA A 313 25.88 25.47 -11.78
N ARG A 314 26.31 26.48 -11.00
CA ARG A 314 27.71 26.63 -10.59
C ARG A 314 28.23 25.44 -9.78
N TRP A 315 27.41 24.92 -8.87
CA TRP A 315 27.76 23.74 -8.09
C TRP A 315 28.02 22.53 -9.00
N ARG A 316 27.18 22.31 -10.03
CA ARG A 316 27.36 21.21 -10.98
C ARG A 316 28.66 21.38 -11.78
N GLU A 317 28.92 22.58 -12.28
CA GLU A 317 30.15 22.89 -13.02
C GLU A 317 31.40 22.64 -12.17
N ALA A 318 31.40 23.12 -10.94
CA ALA A 318 32.49 22.92 -9.99
C ALA A 318 32.71 21.42 -9.69
N TYR A 319 31.63 20.67 -9.44
CA TYR A 319 31.71 19.24 -9.16
C TYR A 319 32.27 18.45 -10.35
N ILE A 320 31.84 18.78 -11.58
CA ILE A 320 32.37 18.16 -12.81
C ILE A 320 33.85 18.49 -12.97
N ALA A 321 34.26 19.74 -12.72
CA ALA A 321 35.65 20.17 -12.83
C ALA A 321 36.56 19.48 -11.79
N GLU A 322 36.07 19.28 -10.57
CA GLU A 322 36.83 18.68 -9.47
C GLU A 322 36.96 17.16 -9.60
N HIS A 323 35.88 16.47 -10.00
CA HIS A 323 35.82 15.01 -9.96
C HIS A 323 35.82 14.34 -11.34
N GLY A 324 35.70 15.11 -12.43
CA GLY A 324 35.66 14.58 -13.80
C GLY A 324 34.40 13.77 -14.13
N VAL A 325 33.42 13.72 -13.22
CA VAL A 325 32.19 12.94 -13.38
C VAL A 325 31.13 13.80 -14.06
N ARG A 326 30.72 13.41 -15.26
CA ARG A 326 29.57 14.03 -15.95
C ARG A 326 28.29 13.25 -15.64
N PRO A 327 27.15 13.93 -15.41
CA PRO A 327 25.87 13.25 -15.27
C PRO A 327 25.56 12.38 -16.51
N PRO A 328 24.77 11.31 -16.36
CA PRO A 328 24.26 10.55 -17.50
C PRO A 328 23.52 11.47 -18.49
N ASP A 329 23.70 11.25 -19.80
CA ASP A 329 22.96 11.92 -20.88
C ASP A 329 21.49 11.49 -20.84
N THR A 330 20.71 12.01 -19.90
CA THR A 330 19.28 11.74 -19.79
C THR A 330 18.53 13.04 -19.60
N GLN A 331 18.45 13.84 -20.67
CA GLN A 331 17.29 14.63 -21.10
C GLN A 331 17.71 15.55 -22.26
N ARG A 332 17.59 15.09 -23.51
CA ARG A 332 17.36 16.00 -24.64
C ARG A 332 15.86 16.32 -24.65
N PRO A 333 15.43 17.59 -24.64
CA PRO A 333 14.03 17.92 -24.88
C PRO A 333 13.63 17.44 -26.28
N GLY A 334 12.60 16.59 -26.39
CA GLY A 334 12.04 16.14 -27.68
C GLY A 334 12.45 14.74 -28.17
N MET A 335 13.11 13.92 -27.35
CA MET A 335 13.24 12.48 -27.64
C MET A 335 12.30 11.71 -26.73
N ASP A 336 11.09 11.44 -27.22
CA ASP A 336 10.28 10.35 -26.68
C ASP A 336 11.16 9.10 -26.68
N GLY A 337 11.35 8.49 -25.50
CA GLY A 337 11.90 7.14 -25.45
C GLY A 337 11.09 6.24 -26.38
N PRO A 338 11.69 5.18 -26.97
CA PRO A 338 11.00 4.38 -27.97
C PRO A 338 9.62 3.97 -27.44
N THR A 339 8.58 4.41 -28.15
CA THR A 339 7.19 4.11 -27.81
C THR A 339 7.10 2.60 -27.58
N PRO A 340 6.54 2.12 -26.45
CA PRO A 340 6.41 0.70 -26.22
C PRO A 340 5.69 0.08 -27.42
N PRO A 341 6.16 -1.05 -27.97
CA PRO A 341 5.52 -1.66 -29.12
C PRO A 341 4.06 -1.95 -28.78
N THR A 342 3.20 -1.57 -29.72
CA THR A 342 1.77 -1.80 -29.64
C THR A 342 1.50 -3.30 -29.47
N PRO A 343 0.34 -3.69 -28.92
CA PRO A 343 -0.02 -5.10 -28.78
C PRO A 343 0.10 -5.89 -30.09
N ALA A 344 -0.14 -5.25 -31.23
CA ALA A 344 0.01 -5.84 -32.57
C ALA A 344 1.49 -6.12 -32.93
N GLU A 345 2.43 -5.26 -32.53
CA GLU A 345 3.87 -5.42 -32.79
C GLU A 345 4.55 -6.44 -31.86
N ARG A 346 3.92 -6.76 -30.72
CA ARG A 346 4.39 -7.84 -29.84
C ARG A 346 4.01 -9.22 -30.35
N ALA A 347 2.93 -9.32 -31.11
CA ALA A 347 2.44 -10.58 -31.67
C ALA A 347 3.22 -11.05 -32.90
N SER A 348 4.05 -10.20 -33.51
CA SER A 348 4.75 -10.48 -34.78
C SER A 348 6.24 -10.79 -34.63
N ARG A 349 6.81 -10.83 -33.41
CA ARG A 349 8.21 -11.21 -33.23
C ARG A 349 8.36 -12.74 -33.29
N PRO A 350 9.15 -13.30 -34.22
CA PRO A 350 9.45 -14.73 -34.20
C PRO A 350 10.26 -15.05 -32.93
N ALA A 351 9.92 -16.16 -32.28
CA ALA A 351 10.63 -16.66 -31.12
C ALA A 351 12.11 -16.85 -31.48
N ALA A 352 12.99 -16.11 -30.79
CA ALA A 352 14.42 -16.32 -30.89
C ALA A 352 14.73 -17.71 -30.31
N SER A 353 15.27 -18.58 -31.14
CA SER A 353 15.86 -19.85 -30.73
C SER A 353 17.18 -19.57 -30.01
N GLY A 354 17.28 -20.05 -28.78
CA GLY A 354 18.45 -19.96 -27.91
C GLY A 354 18.19 -20.68 -26.60
#